data_AF-A0A2V2EN41-F1
#
_entry.id   AF-A0A2V2EN41-F1
#
_cell.length_a   1.000
_cell.length_b   1.000
_cell.length_c   1.000
_cell.angle_alpha   90.00
_cell.angle_beta   90.00
_cell.angle_gamma   90.00
#
_symmetry.space_group_name_H-M   'P 1'
#
loop_
_entity.id
_entity.type
_entity.pdbx_description
1 polymer ?
#
loop_
_entity_poly.entity_id
_entity_poly.type
_entity_poly.pdbx_seq_one_letter_code
_entity_poly.pdbx_strand_id
1 'polypeptide(L)' 'MQKELTTDEMYLLRMYAAETVEDLLEMLETARKFASDSITTDAVSALMMKAAYLTDEELKALQN' A
#
# COMPACT_ATOMS: atom_id res chain seq x y z
N MET A 1 -18.56 2.49 -0.25
CA MET A 1 -17.57 3.45 0.29
C MET A 1 -16.28 3.23 -0.47
N GLN A 2 -15.97 4.10 -1.43
CA GLN A 2 -14.63 4.15 -2.01
C GLN A 2 -13.77 4.87 -0.96
N LYS A 3 -12.95 4.14 -0.20
CA LYS A 3 -12.12 4.76 0.84
C LYS A 3 -10.91 5.37 0.15
N GLU A 4 -10.87 6.69 0.03
CA GLU A 4 -9.70 7.41 -0.48
C GLU A 4 -8.44 7.03 0.30
N LEU A 5 -7.32 6.96 -0.42
CA LEU A 5 -6.00 6.82 0.18
C LEU A 5 -5.56 8.16 0.76
N THR A 6 -4.93 8.14 1.93
CA THR A 6 -4.30 9.33 2.50
C THR A 6 -3.03 9.68 1.71
N THR A 7 -2.46 10.87 1.97
CA THR A 7 -1.19 11.28 1.36
C THR A 7 -0.05 10.31 1.66
N ASP A 8 0.06 9.83 2.90
CA ASP A 8 1.10 8.89 3.31
C ASP A 8 0.91 7.51 2.66
N GLU A 9 -0.33 7.03 2.58
CA GLU A 9 -0.66 5.78 1.90
C GLU A 9 -0.38 5.86 0.40
N MET A 10 -0.69 6.99 -0.25
CA MET A 10 -0.38 7.23 -1.66
C MET A 10 1.13 7.31 -1.91
N TYR A 11 1.88 7.93 -1.00
CA TYR A 11 3.34 7.95 -1.05
C TYR A 11 3.92 6.54 -0.96
N LEU A 12 3.47 5.74 0.02
CA LEU A 12 3.87 4.34 0.16
C LEU A 12 3.51 3.52 -1.08
N LEU A 13 2.30 3.68 -1.62
CA LEU A 13 1.85 3.00 -2.83
C LEU A 13 2.75 3.26 -4.04
N ARG A 14 3.19 4.52 -4.22
CA ARG A 14 4.08 4.92 -5.32
C ARG A 14 5.54 4.51 -5.08
N MET A 15 5.94 4.39 -3.81
CA MET A 15 7.28 3.94 -3.43
C MET A 15 7.47 2.44 -3.71
N TYR A 16 6.44 1.63 -3.46
CA TYR A 16 6.42 0.21 -3.82
C TYR A 16 5.88 0.06 -5.25
N ALA A 17 6.77 0.17 -6.24
CA ALA A 17 6.48 0.00 -7.66
C ALA A 17 6.09 -1.45 -8.02
N ALA A 18 4.96 -1.91 -7.48
CA ALA A 18 4.39 -3.23 -7.66
C ALA A 18 3.62 -3.32 -8.99
N GLU A 19 3.77 -4.43 -9.72
CA GLU A 19 3.05 -4.66 -10.98
C GLU A 19 1.65 -5.27 -10.76
N THR A 20 1.49 -5.97 -9.64
CA THR A 20 0.24 -6.61 -9.20
C THR A 20 -0.09 -6.25 -7.76
N VAL A 21 -1.36 -6.42 -7.36
CA VAL A 21 -1.81 -6.23 -5.98
C VAL A 21 -1.15 -7.25 -5.04
N GLU A 22 -0.90 -8.47 -5.52
CA GLU A 22 -0.19 -9.50 -4.75
C GLU A 22 1.23 -9.06 -4.41
N ASP A 23 2.00 -8.59 -5.40
CA ASP A 23 3.35 -8.06 -5.19
C ASP A 23 3.35 -6.90 -4.19
N LEU A 24 2.38 -5.98 -4.31
CA LEU A 24 2.24 -4.86 -3.39
C LEU A 24 2.05 -5.35 -1.95
N LEU A 25 1.18 -6.34 -1.74
CA LEU A 25 0.91 -6.86 -0.40
C LEU A 25 2.15 -7.55 0.21
N GLU A 26 2.93 -8.29 -0.59
CA GLU A 26 4.19 -8.91 -0.14
C GLU A 26 5.24 -7.86 0.24
N MET A 27 5.38 -6.80 -0.59
CA MET A 27 6.29 -5.69 -0.32
C MET A 27 5.90 -4.95 0.96
N LEU A 28 4.60 -4.68 1.15
CA LEU A 28 4.09 -4.03 2.36
C LEU A 28 4.24 -4.90 3.61
N GLU A 29 4.03 -6.22 3.51
CA GLU A 29 4.27 -7.12 4.62
C GLU A 29 5.76 -7.11 5.03
N THR A 30 6.65 -7.09 4.04
CA THR A 30 8.09 -6.98 4.26
C THR A 30 8.42 -5.64 4.93
N ALA A 31 7.90 -4.53 4.41
CA ALA A 31 8.07 -3.20 4.99
C ALA A 31 7.62 -3.13 6.45
N ARG A 32 6.47 -3.74 6.77
CA ARG A 32 5.95 -3.80 8.14
C ARG A 32 6.90 -4.53 9.10
N LYS A 33 7.60 -5.56 8.63
CA LYS A 33 8.58 -6.32 9.45
C LYS A 33 9.84 -5.49 9.77
N PHE A 34 10.20 -4.56 8.90
CA PHE A 34 11.39 -3.70 9.05
C PHE A 34 11.10 -2.32 9.63
N ALA A 35 9.82 -1.91 9.70
CA ALA A 35 9.42 -0.66 10.32
C ALA A 35 9.76 -0.68 11.82
N SER A 36 10.62 0.24 12.26
CA SER A 36 11.04 0.38 13.65
C SER A 36 10.13 1.28 14.49
N ASP A 37 9.29 2.10 13.83
CA ASP A 37 8.37 3.03 14.48
C ASP A 37 6.90 2.68 14.23
N SER A 38 6.04 3.12 15.16
CA SER A 38 4.61 2.81 15.15
C SER A 38 3.86 3.52 14.01
N ILE A 39 4.30 4.72 13.63
CA ILE A 39 3.63 5.54 12.61
C ILE A 39 3.73 4.89 11.23
N THR A 40 4.93 4.44 10.86
CA THR A 40 5.19 3.74 9.60
C THR A 40 4.48 2.39 9.58
N THR A 41 4.42 1.69 10.71
CA THR A 41 3.68 0.43 10.87
C THR A 41 2.18 0.61 10.66
N ASP A 42 1.60 1.69 11.19
CA ASP A 42 0.18 2.01 11.06
C ASP A 42 -0.19 2.36 9.61
N ALA A 43 0.61 3.21 8.96
CA ALA A 43 0.39 3.60 7.57
C ALA A 43 0.50 2.41 6.60
N VAL A 44 1.51 1.54 6.79
CA VAL A 44 1.66 0.31 6.01
C VAL A 44 0.48 -0.63 6.24
N SER A 45 0.04 -0.82 7.49
CA SER A 45 -1.09 -1.70 7.80
C SER A 45 -2.41 -1.17 7.22
N ALA A 46 -2.63 0.14 7.27
CA ALA A 46 -3.79 0.79 6.67
C ALA A 46 -3.79 0.64 5.14
N LEU A 47 -2.63 0.82 4.50
CA LEU A 47 -2.48 0.61 3.07
C LEU A 47 -2.73 -0.86 2.68
N MET A 48 -2.19 -1.83 3.42
CA MET A 48 -2.44 -3.26 3.17
C MET A 48 -3.94 -3.60 3.20
N MET A 49 -4.67 -3.10 4.20
CA MET A 49 -6.11 -3.33 4.30
C MET A 49 -6.88 -2.75 3.12
N LYS A 50 -6.48 -1.61 2.58
CA LYS A 50 -7.13 -0.98 1.43
C LYS A 50 -6.72 -1.65 0.12
N ALA A 51 -5.44 -1.97 -0.02
CA ALA A 51 -4.87 -2.64 -1.20
C ALA A 51 -5.49 -4.02 -1.44
N ALA A 52 -5.87 -4.74 -0.39
CA ALA A 52 -6.55 -6.04 -0.49
C ALA A 52 -7.89 -6.00 -1.26
N TYR A 53 -8.47 -4.83 -1.49
CA TYR A 53 -9.70 -4.63 -2.27
C TYR A 53 -9.47 -4.03 -3.65
N LEU A 54 -8.21 -3.77 -4.03
CA LEU A 54 -7.88 -3.25 -5.35
C LEU A 54 -7.81 -4.39 -6.37
N THR A 55 -8.13 -4.05 -7.61
CA THR A 55 -7.71 -4.79 -8.79
C THR A 55 -6.35 -4.29 -9.29
N ASP A 56 -5.66 -5.09 -10.10
CA ASP A 56 -4.39 -4.68 -10.71
C ASP A 56 -4.54 -3.44 -11.62
N GLU A 57 -5.71 -3.27 -12.25
CA GLU A 57 -6.01 -2.07 -13.05
C GLU A 57 -6.14 -0.82 -12.18
N GLU A 58 -6.82 -0.91 -11.04
CA GLU A 58 -6.94 0.18 -10.08
C GLU A 58 -5.60 0.53 -9.44
N LEU A 59 -4.79 -0.48 -9.11
CA LEU A 59 -3.41 -0.28 -8.63
C LEU A 59 -2.61 0.58 -9.61
N LYS A 60 -2.60 0.18 -10.89
CA LYS A 60 -1.90 0.92 -11.95
C LYS A 60 -2.44 2.33 -12.13
N ALA A 61 -3.75 2.51 -12.02
CA ALA A 61 -4.36 3.84 -12.11
C ALA A 61 -3.93 4.77 -10.97
N LEU A 62 -3.72 4.23 -9.76
CA LEU A 62 -3.30 5.01 -8.58
C LEU A 62 -1.79 5.32 -8.55
N GLN A 63 -0.97 4.47 -9.18
CA GLN A 63 0.48 4.65 -9.24
C GLN A 63 0.95 5.61 -10.35
N ASN A 64 0.14 5.85 -11.38
CA ASN A 64 0.41 6.84 -12.45
C ASN A 64 0.00 8.27 -12.04
#